data_AF-A0A7S1H7M1-F1
#
_entry.id   AF-A0A7S1H7M1-F1
#
_cell.length_a   1.000
_cell.length_b   1.000
_cell.length_c   1.000
_cell.angle_alpha   90.00
_cell.angle_beta   90.00
_cell.angle_gamma   90.00
#
_symmetry.space_group_name_H-M   'P 1'
#
loop_
_entity.id
_entity.type
_entity.pdbx_description
1 polymer ?
#
loop_
_entity_poly.entity_id
_entity_poly.type
_entity_poly.pdbx_seq_one_letter_code
_entity_poly.pdbx_strand_id
1 'polypeptide(L)'
;GPSAAGDCASAGDASCRSSGADMVAGAVHITRDRLDQLVFTVPYLNVQQTVVKRNVWLDAGLDTIFRPFTWQLWVSIGVEIVAVTIVILMFESKGNSRVTKGGFGQETFDSFYWTLAGGLDPGHTGKIAHTVGGKIVVTGHLIFMVIIAACYTGSVGAWLASSDETPTVRGLESLADGRFTVAVRGPN
;
A
#
# COMPACT_ATOMS: atom_id res chain seq x y z
N GLY A 1 1.90 38.79 -39.92
CA GLY A 1 0.62 39.20 -40.52
C GLY A 1 0.91 39.90 -41.84
N PRO A 2 0.05 39.78 -42.86
CA PRO A 2 0.30 40.46 -44.13
C PRO A 2 0.31 41.98 -43.92
N SER A 3 1.22 42.67 -44.61
CA SER A 3 1.31 44.12 -44.54
C SER A 3 0.07 44.75 -45.17
N ALA A 4 -0.23 46.01 -44.82
CA ALA A 4 -1.43 46.72 -45.27
C ALA A 4 -1.49 46.99 -46.79
N ALA A 5 -0.47 46.62 -47.56
CA ALA A 5 -0.46 46.72 -49.01
C ALA A 5 -0.42 45.29 -49.59
N GLY A 6 -1.54 44.89 -50.20
CA GLY A 6 -1.74 43.56 -50.76
C GLY A 6 -0.67 43.16 -51.77
N ASP A 7 -0.43 41.86 -51.81
CA ASP A 7 0.40 41.09 -52.74
C ASP A 7 1.91 41.05 -52.44
N CYS A 8 2.27 40.27 -51.42
CA CYS A 8 3.62 39.71 -51.32
C CYS A 8 3.73 38.51 -52.28
N ALA A 9 4.55 38.62 -53.32
CA ALA A 9 4.68 37.58 -54.36
C ALA A 9 5.40 36.30 -53.87
N SER A 10 6.22 36.40 -52.83
CA SER A 10 6.97 35.27 -52.26
C SER A 10 7.48 35.56 -50.84
N ALA A 11 7.65 34.52 -50.03
CA ALA A 11 8.29 34.64 -48.71
C ALA A 11 9.74 35.13 -48.85
N GLY A 12 10.08 36.26 -48.22
CA GLY A 12 11.42 36.88 -48.29
C GLY A 12 11.51 38.15 -49.13
N ASP A 13 10.40 38.66 -49.67
CA ASP A 13 10.37 39.94 -50.36
C ASP A 13 10.65 41.11 -49.40
N ALA A 14 11.70 41.90 -49.67
CA ALA A 14 12.14 43.01 -48.85
C ALA A 14 11.10 44.15 -48.73
N SER A 15 10.13 44.20 -49.65
CA SER A 15 9.03 45.17 -49.64
C SER A 15 7.91 44.81 -48.65
N CYS A 16 7.80 43.53 -48.25
CA CYS A 16 6.80 43.05 -47.30
C CYS A 16 7.38 42.91 -45.90
N ARG A 17 7.54 44.05 -45.22
CA ARG A 17 8.00 44.07 -43.82
C ARG A 17 6.82 43.76 -42.89
N SER A 18 6.78 42.54 -42.36
CA SER A 18 5.89 42.16 -41.25
C SER A 18 6.22 43.03 -40.03
N SER A 19 5.21 43.62 -39.37
CA SER A 19 5.41 44.38 -38.14
C SER A 19 5.44 43.51 -36.87
N GLY A 20 5.47 42.18 -37.04
CA GLY A 20 5.45 41.19 -35.94
C GLY A 20 6.62 40.21 -36.03
N ALA A 21 6.70 39.31 -35.04
CA ALA A 21 7.73 38.27 -35.02
C ALA A 21 7.63 37.35 -36.25
N ASP A 22 8.77 37.09 -36.89
CA ASP A 22 8.84 36.25 -38.10
C ASP A 22 8.82 34.74 -37.79
N MET A 23 9.24 34.35 -36.58
CA MET A 23 9.23 32.96 -36.13
C MET A 23 8.96 32.86 -34.62
N VAL A 24 8.40 31.74 -34.21
CA VAL A 24 8.16 31.39 -32.81
C VAL A 24 8.89 30.08 -32.51
N ALA A 25 9.81 30.14 -31.54
CA ALA A 25 10.51 28.97 -31.02
C ALA A 25 10.12 28.78 -29.55
N GLY A 26 9.50 27.65 -29.22
CA GLY A 26 9.05 27.36 -27.86
C GLY A 26 8.12 26.15 -27.77
N ALA A 27 7.54 25.94 -26.58
CA ALA A 27 6.57 24.90 -26.33
C ALA A 27 5.21 25.26 -26.93
N VAL A 28 5.08 25.12 -28.25
CA VAL A 28 3.86 25.39 -29.00
C VAL A 28 3.25 24.08 -29.47
N HIS A 29 2.03 23.80 -29.03
CA HIS A 29 1.28 22.64 -29.51
C HIS A 29 0.77 22.87 -30.94
N ILE A 30 0.97 21.87 -31.78
CA ILE A 30 0.46 21.81 -33.15
C ILE A 30 -1.01 21.37 -33.08
N THR A 31 -1.93 22.28 -33.40
CA THR A 31 -3.38 22.01 -33.49
C THR A 31 -3.89 22.31 -34.89
N ARG A 32 -5.04 21.75 -35.28
CA ARG A 32 -5.64 21.99 -36.61
C ARG A 32 -5.92 23.48 -36.85
N ASP A 33 -6.55 24.14 -35.88
CA ASP A 33 -6.87 25.57 -35.98
C ASP A 33 -5.64 26.47 -36.18
N ARG A 34 -4.46 26.03 -35.69
CA ARG A 34 -3.19 26.73 -35.87
C ARG A 34 -2.50 26.39 -37.18
N LEU A 35 -2.66 25.17 -37.69
CA LEU A 35 -2.12 24.76 -38.99
C LEU A 35 -2.76 25.51 -40.15
N ASP A 36 -4.01 25.95 -40.00
CA ASP A 36 -4.70 26.78 -41.00
C ASP A 36 -4.10 28.20 -41.11
N GLN A 37 -3.36 28.63 -40.08
CA GLN A 37 -2.82 29.99 -39.96
C GLN A 37 -1.29 30.05 -40.00
N LEU A 38 -0.61 28.95 -39.67
CA LEU A 38 0.84 28.89 -39.43
C LEU A 38 1.45 27.62 -40.02
N VAL A 39 2.67 27.73 -40.54
CA VAL A 39 3.47 26.60 -41.00
C VAL A 39 4.38 26.12 -39.88
N PHE A 40 4.28 24.83 -39.53
CA PHE A 40 5.10 24.20 -38.49
C PHE A 40 6.18 23.31 -39.11
N THR A 41 7.32 23.20 -38.43
CA THR A 41 8.35 22.21 -38.73
C THR A 41 8.00 20.86 -38.09
N VAL A 42 8.82 19.83 -38.37
CA VAL A 42 8.71 18.53 -37.69
C VAL A 42 8.86 18.75 -36.17
N PRO A 43 7.96 18.19 -35.34
CA PRO A 43 8.00 18.41 -33.90
C PRO A 43 9.30 17.87 -33.30
N TYR A 44 9.97 18.69 -32.49
CA TYR A 44 11.21 18.31 -31.79
C TYR A 44 10.95 17.51 -30.51
N LEU A 45 9.73 17.57 -29.97
CA LEU A 45 9.33 16.88 -28.74
C LEU A 45 7.88 16.38 -28.88
N ASN A 46 7.69 15.07 -28.65
CA ASN A 46 6.37 14.48 -28.51
C ASN A 46 5.99 14.45 -27.03
N VAL A 47 4.98 15.24 -26.66
CA VAL A 47 4.42 15.28 -25.31
C VAL A 47 3.03 14.63 -25.31
N GLN A 48 2.76 13.85 -24.27
CA GLN A 48 1.43 13.31 -23.99
C GLN A 48 0.86 14.00 -22.76
N GLN A 49 -0.46 14.16 -22.70
CA GLN A 49 -1.13 14.68 -21.52
C GLN A 49 -1.20 13.59 -20.46
N THR A 50 -0.61 13.85 -19.30
CA THR A 50 -0.66 12.94 -18.15
C THR A 50 -1.43 13.61 -17.02
N VAL A 51 -2.26 12.83 -16.33
CA VAL A 51 -2.99 13.30 -15.15
C VAL A 51 -2.07 13.22 -13.94
N VAL A 52 -1.93 14.34 -13.23
CA VAL A 52 -1.13 14.42 -12.01
C VAL A 52 -2.07 14.63 -10.83
N LYS A 53 -1.94 13.79 -9.80
CA LYS A 53 -2.70 13.89 -8.55
C LYS A 53 -1.75 14.21 -7.39
N ARG A 54 -2.24 14.99 -6.42
CA ARG A 54 -1.53 15.22 -5.15
C ARG A 54 -1.32 13.90 -4.42
N ASN A 55 -0.10 13.68 -3.92
CA ASN A 55 0.17 12.56 -3.04
C ASN A 55 -0.67 12.70 -1.76
N VAL A 56 -1.51 11.70 -1.48
CA VAL A 56 -2.26 11.61 -0.23
C VAL A 56 -1.50 10.62 0.63
N TRP A 57 -0.84 11.13 1.67
CA TRP A 57 -0.17 10.30 2.65
C TRP A 57 -1.21 9.40 3.33
N LEU A 58 -0.92 8.11 3.45
CA LEU A 58 -1.72 7.23 4.30
C LEU A 58 -1.55 7.71 5.75
N ASP A 59 -2.65 8.06 6.41
CA ASP A 59 -2.65 8.26 7.85
C ASP A 59 -2.30 6.94 8.53
N ALA A 60 -1.10 6.87 9.12
CA ALA A 60 -0.60 5.70 9.81
C ALA A 60 -1.27 5.59 11.20
N GLY A 61 -2.46 5.00 11.24
CA GLY A 61 -3.15 4.65 12.49
C GLY A 61 -2.65 3.32 13.08
N LEU A 62 -2.96 3.07 14.36
CA LEU A 62 -2.65 1.80 15.04
C LEU A 62 -3.39 0.60 14.42
N ASP A 63 -4.49 0.86 13.70
CA ASP A 63 -5.22 -0.15 12.92
C ASP A 63 -4.34 -0.74 11.80
N THR A 64 -3.36 0.02 11.31
CA THR A 64 -2.44 -0.40 10.24
C THR A 64 -1.64 -1.66 10.61
N ILE A 65 -1.35 -1.85 11.90
CA ILE A 65 -0.60 -3.01 12.39
C ILE A 65 -1.42 -4.29 12.23
N PHE A 66 -2.74 -4.23 12.36
CA PHE A 66 -3.60 -5.42 12.30
C PHE A 66 -4.08 -5.77 10.88
N ARG A 67 -3.94 -4.84 9.92
CA ARG A 67 -4.36 -5.00 8.52
C ARG A 67 -3.68 -6.13 7.71
N PRO A 68 -2.40 -6.50 7.95
CA PRO A 68 -1.74 -7.55 7.17
C PRO A 68 -2.43 -8.91 7.29
N PHE A 69 -3.14 -9.16 8.39
CA PHE A 69 -3.90 -10.38 8.60
C PHE A 69 -5.40 -10.12 8.57
N THR A 70 -6.15 -11.07 8.00
CA THR A 70 -7.61 -11.02 8.01
C THR A 70 -8.15 -11.29 9.41
N TRP A 71 -9.33 -10.76 9.71
CA TRP A 71 -10.00 -11.00 10.99
C TRP A 71 -10.19 -12.49 11.29
N GLN A 72 -10.46 -13.30 10.26
CA GLN A 72 -10.60 -14.75 10.37
C GLN A 72 -9.31 -15.41 10.87
N LEU A 73 -8.13 -14.93 10.41
CA LEU A 73 -6.85 -15.45 10.87
C LEU A 73 -6.60 -15.08 12.34
N TRP A 74 -6.88 -13.84 12.73
CA TRP A 74 -6.78 -13.41 14.13
C TRP A 74 -7.64 -14.27 15.06
N VAL A 75 -8.89 -14.54 14.66
CA VAL A 75 -9.78 -15.43 15.41
C VAL A 75 -9.21 -16.85 15.48
N SER A 76 -8.67 -17.38 14.38
CA SER A 76 -8.09 -18.74 14.35
C SER A 76 -6.89 -18.88 15.29
N ILE A 77 -6.01 -17.87 15.36
CA ILE A 77 -4.86 -17.83 16.27
C ILE A 77 -5.36 -17.80 17.72
N GLY A 78 -6.37 -16.97 18.01
CA GLY A 78 -6.98 -16.91 19.34
C GLY A 78 -7.59 -18.25 19.78
N VAL A 79 -8.31 -18.92 18.87
CA VAL A 79 -8.90 -20.24 19.14
C VAL A 79 -7.82 -21.31 19.40
N GLU A 80 -6.73 -21.29 18.64
CA GLU A 80 -5.61 -22.22 18.81
C GLU A 80 -4.96 -22.04 20.19
N ILE A 81 -4.68 -20.81 20.60
CA ILE A 81 -4.08 -20.51 21.93
C ILE A 81 -4.98 -21.01 23.05
N VAL A 82 -6.29 -20.76 22.95
CA VAL A 82 -7.27 -21.21 23.95
C VAL A 82 -7.33 -22.75 23.99
N ALA A 83 -7.34 -23.41 22.83
CA ALA A 83 -7.35 -24.86 22.75
C ALA A 83 -6.11 -25.47 23.41
N VAL A 84 -4.91 -24.94 23.11
CA VAL A 84 -3.65 -25.39 23.72
C VAL A 84 -3.64 -25.14 25.23
N THR A 85 -4.13 -23.99 25.69
CA THR A 85 -4.28 -23.69 27.12
C THR A 85 -5.15 -24.72 27.83
N ILE A 86 -6.32 -25.06 27.27
CA ILE A 86 -7.23 -26.06 27.84
C ILE A 86 -6.55 -27.43 27.89
N VAL A 87 -5.87 -27.82 26.81
CA VAL A 87 -5.17 -29.11 26.72
C VAL A 87 -4.07 -29.20 27.78
N ILE A 88 -3.28 -28.15 27.97
CA ILE A 88 -2.24 -28.08 29.02
C ILE A 88 -2.86 -28.18 30.40
N LEU A 89 -3.94 -27.44 30.68
CA LEU A 89 -4.66 -27.53 31.95
C LEU A 89 -5.18 -28.95 32.20
N MET A 90 -5.74 -29.63 31.20
CA MET A 90 -6.21 -31.01 31.34
C MET A 90 -5.08 -32.01 31.63
N PHE A 91 -3.93 -31.87 30.99
CA PHE A 91 -2.79 -32.79 31.16
C PHE A 91 -1.96 -32.49 32.41
N GLU A 92 -1.83 -31.23 32.82
CA GLU A 92 -1.02 -30.84 33.97
C GLU A 92 -1.79 -30.78 35.30
N SER A 93 -3.11 -30.52 35.26
CA SER A 93 -3.98 -30.54 36.45
C SER A 93 -3.95 -31.90 37.18
N LYS A 94 -3.69 -32.99 36.46
CA LYS A 94 -3.64 -34.35 37.03
C LYS A 94 -2.30 -34.75 37.66
N GLY A 95 -1.22 -33.97 37.49
CA GLY A 95 0.14 -34.42 37.81
C GLY A 95 1.05 -33.47 38.59
N ASN A 96 0.66 -32.22 38.85
CA ASN A 96 1.60 -31.24 39.44
C ASN A 96 0.91 -30.21 40.37
N SER A 97 1.12 -30.33 41.69
CA SER A 97 0.70 -29.31 42.69
C SER A 97 1.42 -27.96 42.57
N ARG A 98 2.33 -27.78 41.60
CA ARG A 98 3.02 -26.50 41.34
C ARG A 98 2.25 -25.60 40.38
N VAL A 99 1.32 -26.16 39.60
CA VAL A 99 0.34 -25.40 38.79
C VAL A 99 -0.86 -25.03 39.66
N THR A 100 -1.16 -25.85 40.68
CA THR A 100 -2.35 -25.78 41.55
C THR A 100 -2.21 -24.89 42.79
N LYS A 101 -1.51 -23.76 42.71
CA LYS A 101 -1.26 -22.86 43.87
C LYS A 101 -2.15 -21.62 43.90
N GLY A 102 -3.08 -21.46 42.95
CA GLY A 102 -3.96 -20.30 42.84
C GLY A 102 -5.43 -20.67 42.66
N GLY A 103 -6.35 -19.71 42.77
CA GLY A 103 -7.73 -19.96 42.38
C GLY A 103 -7.82 -20.34 40.88
N PHE A 104 -8.84 -21.11 40.49
CA PHE A 104 -9.06 -21.58 39.11
C PHE A 104 -8.88 -20.50 38.02
N GLY A 105 -9.24 -19.24 38.32
CA GLY A 105 -9.04 -18.11 37.42
C GLY A 105 -7.58 -17.67 37.25
N GLN A 106 -6.78 -17.71 38.32
CA GLN A 106 -5.37 -17.30 38.30
C GLN A 106 -4.51 -18.34 37.55
N GLU A 107 -4.84 -19.62 37.70
CA GLU A 107 -4.13 -20.71 37.01
C GLU A 107 -4.42 -20.75 35.51
N THR A 108 -5.66 -20.42 35.14
CA THR A 108 -6.07 -20.31 33.73
C THR A 108 -5.38 -19.12 33.06
N PHE A 109 -5.34 -17.97 33.73
CA PHE A 109 -4.69 -16.77 33.20
C PHE A 109 -3.17 -16.93 33.11
N ASP A 110 -2.55 -17.56 34.11
CA ASP A 110 -1.11 -17.79 34.15
C ASP A 110 -0.67 -18.89 33.14
N SER A 111 -1.54 -19.85 32.84
CA SER A 111 -1.31 -20.83 31.76
C SER A 111 -1.50 -20.20 30.38
N PHE A 112 -2.53 -19.38 30.20
CA PHE A 112 -2.79 -18.63 28.97
C PHE A 112 -1.65 -17.65 28.65
N TYR A 113 -1.22 -16.88 29.66
CA TYR A 113 -0.07 -15.98 29.54
C TYR A 113 1.19 -16.75 29.17
N TRP A 114 1.43 -17.91 29.79
CA TRP A 114 2.59 -18.73 29.46
C TRP A 114 2.55 -19.30 28.04
N THR A 115 1.40 -19.77 27.56
CA THR A 115 1.27 -20.24 26.17
C THR A 115 1.47 -19.10 25.16
N LEU A 116 0.93 -17.93 25.46
CA LEU A 116 1.09 -16.75 24.61
C LEU A 116 2.54 -16.23 24.60
N ALA A 117 3.14 -16.09 25.78
CA ALA A 117 4.50 -15.57 25.94
C ALA A 117 5.55 -16.56 25.43
N GLY A 118 5.39 -17.87 25.70
CA GLY A 118 6.29 -18.91 25.21
C GLY A 118 6.20 -19.12 23.69
N GLY A 119 5.03 -18.87 23.09
CA GLY A 119 4.86 -18.89 21.63
C GLY A 119 5.59 -17.75 20.91
N LEU A 120 5.58 -16.56 21.51
CA LEU A 120 6.19 -15.35 20.93
C LEU A 120 7.67 -15.18 21.30
N ASP A 121 8.09 -15.72 22.45
CA ASP A 121 9.47 -15.72 22.92
C ASP A 121 9.92 -17.16 23.25
N PRO A 122 10.64 -17.82 22.33
CA PRO A 122 11.22 -19.14 22.56
C PRO A 122 12.20 -19.19 23.76
N GLY A 123 12.68 -18.03 24.23
CA GLY A 123 13.56 -17.88 25.38
C GLY A 123 12.84 -17.79 26.73
N HIS A 124 11.50 -17.80 26.76
CA HIS A 124 10.71 -17.62 27.98
C HIS A 124 10.79 -18.84 28.92
N THR A 125 11.69 -18.79 29.91
CA THR A 125 11.88 -19.81 30.94
C THR A 125 10.90 -19.62 32.11
N GLY A 126 9.66 -20.10 31.94
CA GLY A 126 8.62 -20.00 32.98
C GLY A 126 8.14 -21.33 33.56
N LYS A 127 7.80 -22.30 32.70
CA LYS A 127 7.20 -23.59 33.07
C LYS A 127 7.66 -24.66 32.09
N ILE A 128 7.91 -25.88 32.56
CA ILE A 128 8.32 -27.00 31.70
C ILE A 128 7.23 -28.06 31.81
N ALA A 129 6.65 -28.44 30.67
CA ALA A 129 5.67 -29.51 30.64
C ALA A 129 6.31 -30.82 31.12
N HIS A 130 5.78 -31.39 32.21
CA HIS A 130 6.37 -32.60 32.81
C HIS A 130 5.87 -33.90 32.14
N THR A 131 4.69 -33.87 31.53
CA THR A 131 4.08 -35.02 30.83
C THR A 131 4.56 -35.11 29.38
N VAL A 132 4.73 -36.34 28.87
CA VAL A 132 5.13 -36.57 27.46
C VAL A 132 4.13 -35.98 26.48
N GLY A 133 2.83 -36.10 26.78
CA GLY A 133 1.75 -35.48 25.99
C GLY A 133 1.82 -33.95 25.98
N GLY A 134 2.07 -33.33 27.14
CA GLY A 134 2.24 -31.87 27.24
C GLY A 134 3.44 -31.37 26.43
N LYS A 135 4.56 -32.10 26.44
CA LYS A 135 5.75 -31.75 25.64
C LYS A 135 5.45 -31.73 24.14
N ILE A 136 4.76 -32.75 23.63
CA ILE A 136 4.41 -32.83 22.20
C ILE A 136 3.50 -31.65 21.80
N VAL A 137 2.49 -31.35 22.61
CA VAL A 137 1.55 -30.24 22.37
C VAL A 137 2.27 -28.89 22.40
N VAL A 138 3.13 -28.67 23.39
CA VAL A 138 3.93 -27.43 23.50
C VAL A 138 4.90 -27.28 22.32
N THR A 139 5.58 -28.35 21.91
CA THR A 139 6.46 -28.30 20.73
C THR A 139 5.67 -28.00 19.45
N GLY A 140 4.49 -28.60 19.27
CA GLY A 140 3.62 -28.29 18.13
C GLY A 140 3.13 -26.84 18.12
N HIS A 141 2.73 -26.32 19.28
CA HIS A 141 2.32 -24.93 19.47
C HIS A 141 3.47 -23.95 19.14
N LEU A 142 4.68 -24.25 19.59
CA LEU A 142 5.86 -23.43 19.27
C LEU A 142 6.13 -23.37 17.77
N ILE A 143 6.05 -24.52 17.07
CA ILE A 143 6.23 -24.56 15.61
C ILE A 143 5.14 -23.73 14.92
N PHE A 144 3.89 -23.87 15.36
CA PHE A 144 2.79 -23.07 14.83
C PHE A 144 3.03 -21.56 15.00
N MET A 145 3.44 -21.13 16.18
CA MET A 145 3.69 -19.72 16.47
C MET A 145 4.85 -19.14 15.65
N VAL A 146 5.93 -19.91 15.47
CA VAL A 146 7.05 -19.50 14.60
C VAL A 146 6.58 -19.32 13.15
N ILE A 147 5.77 -20.23 12.63
CA ILE A 147 5.24 -20.14 11.27
C ILE A 147 4.33 -18.91 11.14
N ILE A 148 3.41 -18.69 12.09
CA ILE A 148 2.50 -17.54 12.07
C ILE A 148 3.28 -16.22 12.16
N ALA A 149 4.29 -16.12 13.01
CA ALA A 149 5.16 -14.94 13.09
C ALA A 149 5.87 -14.67 11.76
N ALA A 150 6.43 -15.71 11.12
CA ALA A 150 7.08 -15.59 9.81
C ALA A 150 6.09 -15.16 8.71
N CYS A 151 4.89 -15.75 8.68
CA CYS A 151 3.83 -15.38 7.75
C CYS A 151 3.37 -13.92 7.96
N TYR A 152 3.29 -13.48 9.21
CA TYR A 152 2.92 -12.10 9.54
C TYR A 152 3.97 -11.12 9.02
N THR A 153 5.26 -11.36 9.29
CA THR A 153 6.35 -10.52 8.77
C THR A 153 6.35 -10.48 7.23
N GLY A 154 6.12 -11.61 6.56
CA GLY A 154 5.99 -11.65 5.10
C GLY A 154 4.80 -10.84 4.58
N SER A 155 3.66 -10.93 5.24
CA SER A 155 2.43 -10.22 4.87
C SER A 155 2.54 -8.71 5.09
N VAL A 156 3.18 -8.30 6.19
CA VAL A 156 3.53 -6.88 6.44
C VAL A 156 4.42 -6.34 5.33
N GLY A 157 5.46 -7.09 4.94
CA GLY A 157 6.37 -6.69 3.86
C GLY A 157 5.65 -6.51 2.52
N ALA A 158 4.78 -7.46 2.16
CA ALA A 158 3.95 -7.36 0.95
C ALA A 158 2.99 -6.16 1.01
N TRP A 159 2.35 -5.92 2.16
CA TRP A 159 1.42 -4.81 2.35
C TRP A 159 2.11 -3.46 2.17
N LEU A 160 3.29 -3.28 2.77
CA LEU A 160 4.10 -2.07 2.61
C LEU A 160 4.53 -1.85 1.16
N ALA A 161 4.90 -2.93 0.45
CA ALA A 161 5.27 -2.84 -0.97
C ALA A 161 4.07 -2.47 -1.87
N SER A 162 2.85 -2.91 -1.52
CA SER A 162 1.63 -2.62 -2.29
C SER A 162 0.99 -1.26 -1.98
N SER A 163 1.43 -0.58 -0.90
CA SER A 163 0.81 0.67 -0.43
C SER A 163 1.09 1.88 -1.33
N ASP A 164 1.95 1.74 -2.35
CA ASP A 164 2.23 2.77 -3.35
C ASP A 164 1.15 2.89 -4.45
N GLU A 165 0.12 2.04 -4.44
CA GLU A 165 -1.03 2.22 -5.33
C GLU A 165 -1.98 3.30 -4.80
N THR A 166 -1.52 4.56 -4.84
CA THR A 166 -2.45 5.71 -4.90
C THR A 166 -3.51 5.43 -5.98
N PRO A 167 -4.78 5.87 -5.82
CA PRO A 167 -5.83 5.61 -6.79
C PRO A 167 -5.35 6.05 -8.15
N THR A 168 -4.92 5.08 -8.96
CA THR A 168 -4.31 5.33 -10.24
C THR A 168 -5.46 5.86 -11.07
N VAL A 169 -5.40 7.11 -11.46
CA VAL A 169 -6.24 7.58 -12.56
C VAL A 169 -5.77 6.79 -13.77
N ARG A 170 -6.37 5.62 -14.00
CA ARG A 170 -5.96 4.68 -15.05
C ARG A 170 -6.31 5.21 -16.43
N GLY A 171 -7.26 6.13 -16.50
CA GLY A 171 -7.73 6.74 -17.73
C GLY A 171 -8.72 7.87 -17.48
N LEU A 172 -9.17 8.47 -18.59
CA LEU A 172 -10.17 9.53 -18.59
C LEU A 172 -11.53 9.00 -18.11
N GLU A 173 -11.83 7.70 -18.26
CA GLU A 173 -13.06 7.10 -17.73
C GLU A 173 -13.16 7.22 -16.21
N SER A 174 -12.04 7.18 -15.50
CA SER A 174 -12.01 7.34 -14.04
C SER A 174 -12.39 8.76 -13.59
N LEU A 175 -12.28 9.74 -14.50
CA LEU A 175 -12.63 11.15 -14.26
C LEU A 175 -14.11 11.43 -14.58
N ALA A 176 -14.76 10.58 -15.39
CA ALA A 176 -16.16 10.74 -15.76
C ALA A 176 -17.13 10.49 -14.60
N ASP A 177 -16.73 9.69 -13.61
CA ASP A 177 -17.51 9.38 -12.40
C ASP A 177 -17.71 10.59 -11.46
N GLY A 178 -17.14 11.77 -11.77
CA GLY A 178 -17.34 13.01 -11.00
C GLY A 178 -16.70 13.02 -9.61
N ARG A 179 -15.91 11.99 -9.25
CA ARG A 179 -15.24 11.86 -7.95
C ARG A 179 -14.03 12.78 -7.79
N PHE A 180 -13.54 13.37 -8.88
CA PHE A 180 -12.37 14.22 -8.88
C PHE A 180 -12.69 15.55 -9.58
N THR A 181 -12.43 16.66 -8.90
CA THR A 181 -12.42 17.98 -9.55
C THR A 181 -11.14 18.10 -10.37
N VAL A 182 -11.29 18.15 -11.69
CA VAL A 182 -10.18 18.29 -12.63
C VAL A 182 -10.02 19.74 -13.07
N ALA A 183 -8.77 20.19 -13.19
CA ALA A 183 -8.43 21.45 -13.81
C ALA A 183 -7.59 21.16 -15.05
N VAL A 184 -8.10 21.52 -16.23
CA VAL A 184 -7.33 21.48 -17.46
C VAL A 184 -6.67 22.84 -17.63
N ARG A 185 -5.35 22.90 -17.48
CA ARG A 185 -4.62 24.10 -17.86
C ARG A 185 -4.46 24.09 -19.37
N GLY A 186 -5.22 24.96 -20.05
CA GLY A 186 -5.05 25.18 -21.49
C GLY A 186 -3.63 25.69 -21.82
N PRO A 187 -3.19 25.53 -23.08
CA PRO A 187 -1.95 26.14 -23.53
C PRO A 187 -2.06 27.66 -23.42
N ASN A 188 -1.15 28.26 -22.66
CA ASN A 188 -0.93 29.71 -22.65
C ASN A 188 -0.31 30.16 -23.98
#